data_AF-A0A418MB54-F1
#
_entry.id   AF-A0A418MB54-F1
#
_cell.length_a   1.000
_cell.length_b   1.000
_cell.length_c   1.000
_cell.angle_alpha   90.00
_cell.angle_beta   90.00
_cell.angle_gamma   90.00
#
_symmetry.space_group_name_H-M   'P 1'
#
loop_
_entity.id
_entity.type
_entity.pdbx_description
1 polymer ?
#
loop_
_entity_poly.entity_id
_entity_poly.type
_entity_poly.pdbx_seq_one_letter_code
_entity_poly.pdbx_strand_id
1 'polypeptide(L)'
;MTNPDLYPVELDPSASSFVANGHTYYVEREGRLSVERDGWLEKFGLYATLGRQSTVLVADMRRVHDALNDGKLADAAIIVDNIIKAAADMSIKAAPLYYICTLFINREDEDRKSYSLELGKQKIADWSGISAFFFSHLALSYLQITAESWKSLIQSISAVPTVDMTLQTPSPLPFESK
;
A
#
# COMPACT_ATOMS: atom_id res chain seq x y z
N MET A 1 -19.81 30.40 22.95
CA MET A 1 -19.23 29.19 23.59
C MET A 1 -19.57 28.01 22.70
N THR A 2 -18.62 27.54 21.91
CA THR A 2 -18.76 26.33 21.08
C THR A 2 -18.73 25.12 22.00
N ASN A 3 -19.70 24.21 21.86
CA ASN A 3 -19.72 22.95 22.60
C ASN A 3 -18.51 22.11 22.14
N PRO A 4 -17.54 21.78 23.02
CA PRO A 4 -16.35 21.02 22.64
C PRO A 4 -16.68 19.63 22.08
N ASP A 5 -17.89 19.11 22.33
CA ASP A 5 -18.34 17.80 21.83
C ASP A 5 -18.83 17.80 20.36
N LEU A 6 -18.86 18.96 19.69
CA LEU A 6 -19.35 19.06 18.30
C LEU A 6 -18.26 18.87 17.23
N TYR A 7 -16.99 18.89 17.61
CA TYR A 7 -15.87 18.83 16.67
C TYR A 7 -14.92 17.68 17.01
N PRO A 8 -14.35 17.01 15.99
CA PRO A 8 -13.29 16.03 16.21
C PRO A 8 -12.09 16.66 16.95
N VAL A 9 -11.44 15.86 17.79
CA VAL A 9 -10.20 16.24 18.45
C VAL A 9 -9.08 16.33 17.42
N GLU A 10 -8.47 17.50 17.32
CA GLU A 10 -7.29 17.73 16.49
C GLU A 10 -6.04 17.27 17.24
N LEU A 11 -5.26 16.39 16.59
CA LEU A 11 -3.96 15.95 17.10
C LEU A 11 -2.84 16.65 16.34
N ASP A 12 -1.73 16.91 17.03
CA ASP A 12 -0.50 17.37 16.38
C ASP A 12 -0.03 16.31 15.37
N PRO A 13 0.18 16.65 14.08
CA PRO A 13 0.69 15.71 13.07
C PRO A 13 2.02 15.03 13.45
N SER A 14 2.79 15.60 14.38
CA SER A 14 4.05 15.08 14.91
C SER A 14 3.92 14.26 16.20
N ALA A 15 2.72 14.15 16.78
CA ALA A 15 2.48 13.42 18.03
C ALA A 15 2.96 11.96 17.95
N SER A 16 3.81 11.54 18.88
CA SER A 16 4.30 10.16 18.97
C SER A 16 3.33 9.23 19.70
N SER A 17 2.34 9.78 20.40
CA SER A 17 1.30 9.04 21.09
C SER A 17 0.03 9.87 21.29
N PHE A 18 -1.08 9.20 21.54
CA PHE A 18 -2.36 9.82 21.88
C PHE A 18 -3.24 8.85 22.68
N VAL A 19 -4.30 9.36 23.32
CA VAL A 19 -5.28 8.55 24.04
C VAL A 19 -6.60 8.54 23.27
N ALA A 20 -7.17 7.36 23.07
CA ALA A 20 -8.47 7.20 22.43
C ALA A 20 -9.23 6.04 23.07
N ASN A 21 -10.50 6.26 23.42
CA ASN A 21 -11.37 5.27 24.07
C ASN A 21 -10.73 4.55 25.28
N GLY A 22 -9.96 5.29 26.09
CA GLY A 22 -9.27 4.75 27.27
C GLY A 22 -7.98 3.98 26.99
N HIS A 23 -7.57 3.84 25.73
CA HIS A 23 -6.30 3.21 25.34
C HIS A 23 -5.24 4.25 24.98
N THR A 24 -4.00 4.00 25.42
CA THR A 24 -2.82 4.74 24.96
C THR A 24 -2.31 4.12 23.66
N TYR A 25 -2.20 4.95 22.62
CA TYR A 25 -1.69 4.58 21.31
C TYR A 25 -0.31 5.21 21.06
N TYR A 26 0.62 4.44 20.50
CA TYR A 26 1.96 4.86 20.11
C TYR A 26 2.12 4.79 18.59
N VAL A 27 2.65 5.84 17.99
CA VAL A 27 2.85 5.98 16.55
C VAL A 27 4.27 5.55 16.18
N GLU A 28 4.42 4.45 15.44
CA GLU A 28 5.71 3.99 14.92
C GLU A 28 6.10 4.86 13.71
N ARG A 29 6.90 5.90 13.94
CA ARG A 29 7.31 6.87 12.90
C ARG A 29 8.37 6.35 11.95
N GLU A 30 9.19 5.40 12.40
CA GLU A 30 10.28 4.82 11.59
C GLU A 30 9.79 3.82 10.54
N GLY A 31 8.48 3.56 10.48
CA GLY A 31 7.90 2.68 9.46
C GLY A 31 8.27 1.20 9.65
N ARG A 32 8.67 0.78 10.85
CA ARG A 32 9.07 -0.60 11.13
C ARG A 32 7.85 -1.50 11.38
N LEU A 33 7.71 -2.54 10.56
CA LEU A 33 6.68 -3.57 10.72
C LEU A 33 7.30 -4.95 10.92
N SER A 34 6.53 -5.85 11.54
CA SER A 34 6.82 -7.29 11.44
C SER A 34 6.56 -7.79 10.03
N VAL A 35 7.15 -8.93 9.66
CA VAL A 35 6.93 -9.60 8.36
C VAL A 35 5.44 -9.83 8.09
N GLU A 36 4.66 -10.24 9.11
CA GLU A 36 3.23 -10.47 8.95
C GLU A 36 2.47 -9.17 8.64
N ARG A 37 2.79 -8.08 9.36
CA ARG A 37 2.18 -6.77 9.15
C ARG A 37 2.58 -6.13 7.83
N ASP A 38 3.78 -6.38 7.35
CA ASP A 38 4.23 -5.94 6.04
C ASP A 38 3.38 -6.58 4.92
N GLY A 39 3.05 -7.87 5.04
CA GLY A 39 2.11 -8.53 4.12
C GLY A 39 0.69 -7.94 4.16
N TRP A 40 0.28 -7.30 5.26
CA TRP A 40 -0.96 -6.51 5.31
C TRP A 40 -0.79 -5.12 4.70
N LEU A 41 0.37 -4.50 4.85
CA LEU A 41 0.69 -3.21 4.23
C LEU A 41 0.62 -3.29 2.72
N GLU A 42 1.18 -4.35 2.11
CA GLU A 42 1.08 -4.57 0.66
C GLU A 42 -0.38 -4.67 0.20
N LYS A 43 -1.20 -5.44 0.95
CA LYS A 43 -2.63 -5.57 0.66
C LYS A 43 -3.29 -4.19 0.72
N PHE A 44 -3.21 -3.49 1.85
CA PHE A 44 -3.87 -2.20 2.05
C PHE A 44 -3.33 -1.11 1.12
N GLY A 45 -2.04 -1.10 0.82
CA GLY A 45 -1.43 -0.19 -0.16
C GLY A 45 -2.00 -0.40 -1.57
N LEU A 46 -2.21 -1.65 -1.96
CA LEU A 46 -2.88 -1.97 -3.23
C LEU A 46 -4.33 -1.48 -3.23
N TYR A 47 -5.08 -1.69 -2.13
CA TYR A 47 -6.44 -1.14 -1.96
C TYR A 47 -6.47 0.40 -2.01
N ALA A 48 -5.53 1.06 -1.32
CA ALA A 48 -5.45 2.52 -1.26
C ALA A 48 -5.10 3.12 -2.63
N THR A 49 -4.22 2.46 -3.39
CA THR A 49 -3.81 2.89 -4.73
C THR A 49 -4.93 2.74 -5.74
N LEU A 50 -5.65 1.60 -5.70
CA LEU A 50 -6.66 1.25 -6.69
C LEU A 50 -8.07 1.70 -6.33
N GLY A 51 -8.31 2.10 -5.07
CA GLY A 51 -9.65 2.42 -4.57
C GLY A 51 -10.64 1.25 -4.62
N ARG A 52 -10.18 0.00 -4.78
CA ARG A 52 -11.03 -1.19 -4.94
C ARG A 52 -10.37 -2.43 -4.36
N GLN A 53 -11.17 -3.50 -4.20
CA GLN A 53 -10.62 -4.80 -3.85
C GLN A 53 -9.76 -5.40 -4.95
N SER A 54 -8.59 -5.93 -4.58
CA SER A 54 -7.66 -6.54 -5.53
C SER A 54 -8.29 -7.73 -6.27
N THR A 55 -9.18 -8.46 -5.62
CA THR A 55 -9.99 -9.53 -6.22
C THR A 55 -10.91 -9.02 -7.31
N VAL A 56 -11.56 -7.87 -7.10
CA VAL A 56 -12.42 -7.22 -8.10
C VAL A 56 -11.59 -6.72 -9.28
N LEU A 57 -10.41 -6.12 -9.02
CA LEU A 57 -9.52 -5.71 -10.10
C LEU A 57 -9.07 -6.91 -10.95
N VAL A 58 -8.65 -8.02 -10.33
CA VAL A 58 -8.23 -9.22 -11.07
C VAL A 58 -9.38 -9.78 -11.90
N ALA A 59 -10.60 -9.78 -11.37
CA ALA A 59 -11.78 -10.19 -12.13
C ALA A 59 -12.05 -9.27 -13.32
N ASP A 60 -11.95 -7.96 -13.15
CA ASP A 60 -12.14 -6.99 -14.24
C ASP A 60 -11.03 -7.10 -15.29
N MET A 61 -9.77 -7.34 -14.90
CA MET A 61 -8.67 -7.57 -15.83
C MET A 61 -8.84 -8.87 -16.63
N ARG A 62 -9.39 -9.93 -16.04
CA ARG A 62 -9.79 -11.14 -16.79
C ARG A 62 -10.86 -10.82 -17.82
N ARG A 63 -11.88 -10.04 -17.45
CA ARG A 63 -12.93 -9.61 -18.39
C ARG A 63 -12.37 -8.78 -19.54
N VAL A 64 -11.40 -7.90 -19.27
CA VAL A 64 -10.68 -7.16 -20.32
C VAL A 64 -9.97 -8.12 -21.26
N HIS A 65 -9.21 -9.08 -20.73
CA HIS A 65 -8.51 -10.08 -21.52
C HIS A 65 -9.45 -10.88 -22.41
N ASP A 66 -10.57 -11.35 -21.86
CA ASP A 66 -11.56 -12.13 -22.60
C ASP A 66 -12.23 -11.28 -23.69
N ALA A 67 -12.59 -10.02 -23.39
CA ALA A 67 -13.15 -9.09 -24.37
C ALA A 67 -12.16 -8.78 -25.51
N LEU A 68 -10.87 -8.65 -25.21
CA LEU A 68 -9.84 -8.46 -26.23
C LEU A 68 -9.71 -9.68 -27.14
N ASN A 69 -9.70 -10.88 -26.56
CA ASN A 69 -9.61 -12.13 -27.34
C ASN A 69 -10.86 -12.38 -28.20
N ASP A 70 -12.03 -11.95 -27.74
CA ASP A 70 -13.28 -12.02 -28.49
C ASP A 70 -13.41 -10.92 -29.57
N GLY A 71 -12.41 -10.03 -29.72
CA GLY A 71 -12.46 -8.89 -30.65
C GLY A 71 -13.41 -7.76 -30.21
N LYS A 72 -13.89 -7.77 -28.97
CA LYS A 72 -14.82 -6.78 -28.38
C LYS A 72 -14.04 -5.60 -27.78
N LEU A 73 -13.31 -4.87 -28.62
CA LEU A 73 -12.45 -3.77 -28.19
C LEU A 73 -13.21 -2.66 -27.43
N ALA A 74 -14.45 -2.37 -27.82
CA ALA A 74 -15.28 -1.37 -27.15
C ALA A 74 -15.61 -1.77 -25.71
N ASP A 75 -15.93 -3.04 -25.47
CA ASP A 75 -16.24 -3.56 -24.14
C ASP A 75 -15.01 -3.53 -23.24
N ALA A 76 -13.85 -3.92 -23.77
CA ALA A 76 -12.57 -3.82 -23.07
C ALA A 76 -12.25 -2.37 -22.66
N ALA A 77 -12.46 -1.41 -23.56
CA ALA A 77 -12.23 0.01 -23.28
C ALA A 77 -13.15 0.56 -22.18
N ILE A 78 -14.42 0.17 -22.16
CA ILE A 78 -15.37 0.56 -21.12
C ILE A 78 -14.94 0.01 -19.75
N ILE A 79 -14.51 -1.26 -19.68
CA ILE A 79 -14.06 -1.87 -18.43
C ILE A 79 -12.81 -1.14 -17.90
N VAL A 80 -11.83 -0.86 -18.76
CA VAL A 80 -10.63 -0.10 -18.39
C VAL A 80 -10.97 1.31 -17.90
N ASP A 81 -11.85 2.02 -18.61
CA ASP A 81 -12.30 3.36 -18.20
C ASP A 81 -12.98 3.36 -16.82
N ASN A 82 -13.78 2.33 -16.52
CA ASN A 82 -14.41 2.15 -15.21
C ASN A 82 -13.39 1.86 -14.09
N ILE A 83 -12.31 1.12 -14.39
CA ILE A 83 -11.21 0.90 -13.45
C ILE A 83 -10.51 2.23 -13.15
N ILE A 84 -10.19 3.02 -14.19
CA ILE A 84 -9.51 4.31 -14.05
C ILE A 84 -10.36 5.29 -13.23
N LYS A 85 -11.65 5.41 -13.52
CA LYS A 85 -12.58 6.28 -12.79
C LYS A 85 -12.68 5.91 -11.32
N ALA A 86 -12.72 4.62 -11.00
CA ALA A 86 -12.77 4.18 -9.62
C ALA A 86 -11.44 4.37 -8.88
N ALA A 87 -10.31 4.22 -9.57
CA ALA A 87 -9.01 4.58 -9.02
C ALA A 87 -8.89 6.10 -8.77
N ALA A 88 -9.70 6.94 -9.41
CA ALA A 88 -9.74 8.39 -9.16
C ALA A 88 -10.66 8.80 -7.99
N ASP A 89 -11.59 7.94 -7.55
CA ASP A 89 -12.50 8.25 -6.44
C ASP A 89 -11.77 8.18 -5.08
N MET A 90 -11.64 9.33 -4.41
CA MET A 90 -10.95 9.45 -3.13
C MET A 90 -11.79 9.00 -1.93
N SER A 91 -13.12 8.95 -2.05
CA SER A 91 -14.01 8.59 -0.94
C SER A 91 -13.85 7.12 -0.54
N ILE A 92 -13.62 6.24 -1.51
CA ILE A 92 -13.37 4.80 -1.30
C ILE A 92 -11.96 4.57 -0.71
N LYS A 93 -11.02 5.49 -0.94
CA LYS A 93 -9.63 5.40 -0.46
C LYS A 93 -9.45 5.71 1.01
N ALA A 94 -10.39 6.44 1.64
CA ALA A 94 -10.30 6.79 3.06
C ALA A 94 -10.26 5.54 3.96
N ALA A 95 -11.07 4.51 3.66
CA ALA A 95 -11.11 3.27 4.45
C ALA A 95 -9.75 2.52 4.45
N PRO A 96 -9.09 2.26 3.30
CA PRO A 96 -7.74 1.70 3.25
C PRO A 96 -6.67 2.49 4.00
N LEU A 97 -6.73 3.83 3.98
CA LEU A 97 -5.74 4.66 4.67
C LEU A 97 -5.78 4.44 6.19
N TYR A 98 -6.97 4.32 6.77
CA TYR A 98 -7.10 3.99 8.19
C TYR A 98 -6.53 2.62 8.53
N TYR A 99 -6.76 1.61 7.67
CA TYR A 99 -6.14 0.30 7.86
C TYR A 99 -4.61 0.35 7.79
N ILE A 100 -4.02 1.17 6.90
CA ILE A 100 -2.58 1.42 6.90
C ILE A 100 -2.14 2.00 8.25
N CYS A 101 -2.83 3.02 8.76
CA CYS A 101 -2.52 3.59 10.09
C CYS A 101 -2.56 2.54 11.20
N THR A 102 -3.50 1.59 11.18
CA THR A 102 -3.59 0.54 12.21
C THR A 102 -2.39 -0.40 12.25
N LEU A 103 -1.55 -0.46 11.21
CA LEU A 103 -0.33 -1.26 11.23
C LEU A 103 0.79 -0.59 12.04
N PHE A 104 0.80 0.75 12.07
CA PHE A 104 1.88 1.55 12.66
C PHE A 104 1.51 2.22 13.98
N ILE A 105 0.22 2.40 14.27
CA ILE A 105 -0.27 2.98 15.52
C ILE A 105 -0.67 1.85 16.46
N ASN A 106 0.07 1.60 17.54
CA ASN A 106 -0.10 0.42 18.39
C ASN A 106 -0.64 0.78 19.77
N ARG A 107 -1.51 -0.05 20.36
CA ARG A 107 -1.81 0.07 21.79
C ARG A 107 -0.61 -0.35 22.63
N GLU A 108 -0.57 0.12 23.88
CA GLU A 108 0.46 -0.27 24.86
C GLU A 108 0.54 -1.78 25.12
N ASP A 109 -0.58 -2.49 24.97
CA ASP A 109 -0.75 -3.92 25.22
C ASP A 109 -0.80 -4.77 23.93
N GLU A 110 -0.57 -4.16 22.76
CA GLU A 110 -0.74 -4.81 21.46
C GLU A 110 0.45 -5.72 21.10
N ASP A 111 0.18 -6.96 20.66
CA ASP A 111 1.20 -7.79 20.01
C ASP A 111 1.56 -7.21 18.64
N ARG A 112 2.78 -6.68 18.55
CA ARG A 112 3.33 -6.06 17.34
C ARG A 112 3.80 -7.06 16.29
N LYS A 113 3.80 -8.37 16.60
CA LYS A 113 4.24 -9.41 15.65
C LYS A 113 3.13 -9.84 14.71
N SER A 114 1.89 -9.85 15.18
CA SER A 114 0.72 -10.31 14.43
C SER A 114 -0.25 -9.19 14.09
N TYR A 115 -1.19 -9.45 13.17
CA TYR A 115 -2.27 -8.52 12.84
C TYR A 115 -3.52 -9.21 12.30
N SER A 116 -4.69 -8.74 12.75
CA SER A 116 -6.01 -9.17 12.26
C SER A 116 -6.86 -7.99 11.82
N LEU A 117 -7.80 -8.24 10.90
CA LEU A 117 -8.76 -7.22 10.46
C LEU A 117 -9.67 -6.75 11.60
N GLU A 118 -10.03 -7.65 12.50
CA GLU A 118 -10.84 -7.34 13.68
C GLU A 118 -10.12 -6.35 14.60
N LEU A 119 -8.82 -6.53 14.83
CA LEU A 119 -8.01 -5.56 15.58
C LEU A 119 -7.98 -4.20 14.87
N GLY A 120 -7.78 -4.18 13.55
CA GLY A 120 -7.84 -2.95 12.75
C GLY A 120 -9.18 -2.21 12.91
N LYS A 121 -10.30 -2.92 12.80
CA LYS A 121 -11.65 -2.35 12.97
C LYS A 121 -11.87 -1.77 14.37
N GLN A 122 -11.41 -2.47 15.41
CA GLN A 122 -11.52 -1.99 16.79
C GLN A 122 -10.77 -0.68 16.99
N LYS A 123 -9.54 -0.59 16.49
CA LYS A 123 -8.71 0.62 16.57
C LYS A 123 -9.37 1.79 15.86
N ILE A 124 -9.88 1.57 14.64
CA ILE A 124 -10.59 2.61 13.87
C ILE A 124 -11.84 3.11 14.62
N ALA A 125 -12.58 2.22 15.27
CA ALA A 125 -13.75 2.59 16.06
C ALA A 125 -13.35 3.47 17.27
N ASP A 126 -12.26 3.14 17.95
CA ASP A 126 -11.74 3.95 19.07
C ASP A 126 -11.36 5.37 18.63
N TRP A 127 -10.97 5.54 17.36
CA TRP A 127 -10.52 6.81 16.80
C TRP A 127 -11.65 7.70 16.27
N SER A 128 -12.91 7.29 16.39
CA SER A 128 -14.06 7.99 15.80
C SER A 128 -14.22 9.46 16.23
N GLY A 129 -13.65 9.85 17.38
CA GLY A 129 -13.63 11.23 17.86
C GLY A 129 -12.42 12.06 17.43
N ILE A 130 -11.48 11.50 16.65
CA ILE A 130 -10.23 12.16 16.25
C ILE A 130 -10.34 12.63 14.79
N SER A 131 -9.76 13.79 14.49
CA SER A 131 -9.73 14.36 13.15
C SER A 131 -9.09 13.41 12.13
N ALA A 132 -9.79 13.18 11.02
CA ALA A 132 -9.32 12.36 9.90
C ALA A 132 -8.02 12.90 9.26
N PHE A 133 -7.74 14.20 9.43
CA PHE A 133 -6.55 14.85 8.91
C PHE A 133 -5.26 14.21 9.46
N PHE A 134 -5.22 13.91 10.76
CA PHE A 134 -4.08 13.28 11.43
C PHE A 134 -3.74 11.93 10.78
N PHE A 135 -4.74 11.06 10.60
CA PHE A 135 -4.55 9.74 10.01
C PHE A 135 -4.19 9.81 8.52
N SER A 136 -4.81 10.72 7.77
CA SER A 136 -4.51 10.91 6.35
C SER A 136 -3.06 11.33 6.14
N HIS A 137 -2.56 12.26 6.95
CA HIS A 137 -1.16 12.70 6.91
C HIS A 137 -0.20 11.55 7.23
N LEU A 138 -0.50 10.76 8.27
CA LEU A 138 0.32 9.60 8.64
C LEU A 138 0.34 8.54 7.54
N ALA A 139 -0.81 8.12 7.04
CA ALA A 139 -0.90 7.10 6.00
C ALA A 139 -0.10 7.48 4.75
N LEU A 140 -0.19 8.75 4.32
CA LEU A 140 0.61 9.26 3.20
C LEU A 140 2.12 9.20 3.48
N SER A 141 2.56 9.55 4.69
CA SER A 141 3.98 9.46 5.06
C SER A 141 4.51 8.02 5.00
N TYR A 142 3.71 7.03 5.44
CA TYR A 142 4.11 5.62 5.35
C TYR A 142 4.17 5.13 3.91
N LEU A 143 3.20 5.50 3.08
CA LEU A 143 3.22 5.18 1.66
C LEU A 143 4.45 5.81 0.96
N GLN A 144 4.84 7.03 1.31
CA GLN A 144 6.06 7.65 0.79
C GLN A 144 7.33 6.90 1.22
N ILE A 145 7.47 6.56 2.50
CA ILE A 145 8.62 5.80 3.02
C ILE A 145 8.74 4.45 2.28
N THR A 146 7.62 3.75 2.07
CA THR A 146 7.65 2.51 1.29
C THR A 146 8.04 2.73 -0.16
N ALA A 147 7.50 3.75 -0.82
CA ALA A 147 7.82 4.06 -2.21
C ALA A 147 9.30 4.42 -2.42
N GLU A 148 9.90 5.19 -1.50
CA GLU A 148 11.32 5.50 -1.51
C GLU A 148 12.18 4.25 -1.29
N SER A 149 11.76 3.36 -0.38
CA SER A 149 12.42 2.08 -0.13
C SER A 149 12.42 1.19 -1.38
N TRP A 150 11.28 1.11 -2.09
CA TRP A 150 11.16 0.40 -3.37
C TRP A 150 12.05 1.00 -4.46
N LYS A 151 12.06 2.33 -4.59
CA LYS A 151 12.90 3.04 -5.56
C LYS A 151 14.38 2.76 -5.31
N SER A 152 14.82 2.82 -4.05
CA SER A 152 16.21 2.52 -3.67
C SER A 152 16.57 1.07 -3.98
N LEU A 153 15.67 0.12 -3.70
CA LEU A 153 15.90 -1.30 -3.96
C LEU A 153 16.01 -1.59 -5.46
N ILE A 154 15.12 -1.05 -6.30
CA ILE A 154 15.19 -1.17 -7.76
C ILE A 154 16.48 -0.55 -8.32
N GLN A 155 16.89 0.61 -7.80
CA GLN A 155 18.16 1.24 -8.20
C GLN A 155 19.37 0.38 -7.83
N SER A 156 19.36 -0.25 -6.65
CA SER A 156 20.44 -1.16 -6.23
C SER A 156 20.51 -2.43 -7.09
N ILE A 157 19.37 -2.98 -7.51
CA ILE A 157 19.31 -4.13 -8.42
C ILE A 157 19.76 -3.74 -9.84
N SER A 158 19.37 -2.55 -10.30
CA SER A 158 19.78 -2.02 -11.61
C SER A 158 21.27 -1.65 -11.68
N ALA A 159 21.90 -1.46 -10.51
CA ALA A 159 23.34 -1.23 -10.37
C ALA A 159 24.16 -2.52 -10.27
N VAL A 160 23.52 -3.70 -10.26
CA VAL A 160 24.22 -4.98 -10.38
C VAL A 160 24.81 -5.04 -11.80
N PRO A 161 26.14 -5.15 -11.96
CA PRO A 161 26.74 -5.26 -13.28
C PRO A 161 26.14 -6.47 -13.99
N THR A 162 25.58 -6.25 -15.18
CA THR A 162 25.16 -7.33 -16.06
C THR A 162 26.35 -8.28 -16.22
N VAL A 163 26.19 -9.54 -15.82
CA VAL A 163 27.15 -10.59 -16.18
C VAL A 163 27.30 -10.51 -17.69
N ASP A 164 28.52 -10.24 -18.14
CA ASP A 164 28.85 -10.15 -19.55
C ASP A 164 28.59 -11.53 -20.18
N MET A 165 27.39 -11.69 -20.75
CA MET A 165 26.98 -12.89 -21.50
C MET A 165 27.44 -12.76 -22.96
N THR A 166 28.61 -12.16 -23.20
CA THR A 166 29.31 -12.38 -24.46
C THR A 166 29.66 -13.86 -24.54
N LEU A 167 28.85 -14.60 -25.28
CA LEU A 167 29.17 -15.95 -25.73
C LEU A 167 30.55 -15.87 -26.37
N GLN A 168 31.57 -16.39 -25.68
CA GLN A 168 32.87 -16.64 -26.29
C GLN A 168 32.63 -17.65 -27.40
N THR A 169 32.54 -17.18 -28.64
CA THR A 169 32.57 -18.06 -29.80
C THR A 169 33.91 -18.80 -29.77
N PRO A 170 33.92 -20.15 -29.77
CA PRO A 170 35.17 -20.89 -29.73
C PRO A 170 36.02 -20.52 -30.95
N SER A 171 37.32 -20.30 -30.72
CA SER A 171 38.30 -20.01 -31.79
C SER A 171 38.21 -21.05 -32.91
N PRO A 172 38.24 -20.64 -34.19
CA PRO A 172 38.29 -21.60 -35.28
C PRO A 172 39.59 -22.40 -35.21
N LEU A 173 39.46 -23.73 -35.28
CA LEU A 173 40.61 -24.64 -35.32
C LEU A 173 41.46 -24.35 -36.57
N PRO A 174 42.81 -24.39 -36.47
CA PRO A 174 43.67 -24.19 -37.62
C PRO A 174 43.45 -25.32 -38.64
N PHE A 175 43.14 -24.92 -39.88
CA PHE A 175 43.14 -25.84 -41.02
C PHE A 175 44.58 -26.28 -41.29
N GLU A 176 44.88 -27.55 -41.02
CA GLU A 176 46.10 -28.18 -41.54
C GLU A 176 45.89 -28.49 -43.02
N SER A 177 46.55 -27.71 -43.89
CA SER A 177 46.72 -28.04 -45.30
C SER A 177 47.73 -29.19 -45.44
N LYS A 178 47.29 -30.32 -45.97
CA LYS A 178 48.17 -31.36 -46.53
C LYS A 178 48.59 -31.02 -47.95
#